data_AF-A0A967UR99-F1
#
_entry.id   AF-A0A967UR99-F1
#
_cell.length_a   1.000
_cell.length_b   1.000
_cell.length_c   1.000
_cell.angle_alpha   90.00
_cell.angle_beta   90.00
_cell.angle_gamma   90.00
#
_symmetry.space_group_name_H-M   'P 1'
#
loop_
_entity.id
_entity.type
_entity.pdbx_description
1 polymer ?
#
loop_
_entity_poly.entity_id
_entity_poly.type
_entity_poly.pdbx_seq_one_letter_code
_entity_poly.pdbx_strand_id
1 'polypeptide(L)' 'MLFGVALAIDNIDVYAVDVDDPSSARPFLDDESVECGAQFSPDGRWVAYVSNATGRFEVYVTDWPENRI' A
#
# COMPACT_ATOMS: atom_id res chain seq x y z
N MET A 1 -14.28 31.47 -1.35
CA MET A 1 -14.20 30.54 -0.20
C MET A 1 -14.74 29.22 -0.68
N LEU A 2 -13.94 28.15 -0.68
CA LEU A 2 -14.40 26.81 -1.05
C LEU A 2 -14.25 25.94 0.19
N PHE A 3 -15.36 25.43 0.73
CA PHE A 3 -15.33 24.33 1.69
C PHE A 3 -15.60 23.05 0.90
N GLY A 4 -14.70 22.08 1.01
CA GLY A 4 -14.93 20.71 0.57
C GLY A 4 -14.88 19.82 1.81
N VAL A 5 -15.97 19.09 2.09
CA VAL A 5 -15.89 17.92 2.97
C VAL A 5 -15.35 16.79 2.11
N ALA A 6 -14.07 16.47 2.28
CA ALA A 6 -13.57 15.15 1.91
C ALA A 6 -13.79 14.26 3.14
N LEU A 7 -14.59 13.21 3.01
CA LEU A 7 -14.43 12.05 3.90
C LEU A 7 -13.14 11.40 3.45
N ALA A 8 -12.07 11.90 4.04
CA ALA A 8 -10.74 11.63 3.62
C ALA A 8 -10.34 10.34 4.35
N ILE A 9 -10.31 9.23 3.60
CA ILE A 9 -9.79 7.93 4.06
C ILE A 9 -8.27 8.03 4.13
N ASP A 10 -7.78 8.88 5.03
CA ASP A 10 -6.40 9.37 5.04
C ASP A 10 -5.42 8.42 5.73
N ASN A 11 -5.90 7.28 6.22
CA ASN A 11 -5.10 6.36 7.03
C ASN A 11 -5.21 4.90 6.61
N ILE A 12 -5.72 4.61 5.42
CA ILE A 12 -5.69 3.24 4.92
C ILE A 12 -4.26 2.98 4.42
N ASP A 13 -3.64 1.96 5.00
CA ASP A 13 -2.27 1.56 4.73
C ASP A 13 -2.22 0.03 4.66
N VAL A 14 -1.34 -0.49 3.81
CA VAL A 14 -1.12 -1.92 3.62
C VAL A 14 0.04 -2.33 4.51
N TYR A 15 -0.16 -3.40 5.28
CA TYR A 15 0.90 -3.96 6.12
C TYR A 15 1.38 -5.28 5.54
N ALA A 16 2.70 -5.48 5.58
CA ALA A 16 3.31 -6.76 5.38
C ALA A 16 3.46 -7.47 6.72
N VAL A 17 3.04 -8.73 6.78
CA VAL A 17 3.10 -9.57 7.99
C VAL A 17 3.52 -10.99 7.60
N ASP A 18 4.43 -11.56 8.37
CA ASP A 18 4.74 -12.98 8.31
C ASP A 18 3.55 -13.77 8.87
N VAL A 19 3.10 -14.79 8.14
CA VAL A 19 1.96 -15.62 8.54
C VAL A 19 2.23 -16.40 9.83
N ASP A 20 3.49 -16.72 10.10
CA ASP A 20 3.92 -17.50 11.27
C ASP A 20 4.34 -16.58 12.44
N ASP A 21 4.57 -15.29 12.20
CA ASP A 21 4.86 -14.28 13.22
C ASP A 21 4.00 -13.02 13.02
N PRO A 22 2.79 -12.96 13.59
CA PRO A 22 1.93 -11.79 13.52
C PRO A 22 2.54 -10.51 14.11
N SER A 23 3.58 -10.61 14.96
CA SER A 23 4.26 -9.45 15.53
C SER A 23 5.23 -8.77 14.55
N SER A 24 5.51 -9.41 13.42
CA SER A 24 6.35 -8.88 12.33
C SER A 24 5.68 -7.82 11.46
N ALA A 25 4.41 -7.47 11.77
CA ALA A 25 3.64 -6.50 11.01
C ALA A 25 4.40 -5.16 10.86
N ARG A 26 4.61 -4.74 9.60
CA ARG A 26 5.28 -3.50 9.25
C ARG A 26 4.59 -2.84 8.05
N PRO A 27 4.70 -1.51 7.88
CA PRO A 27 4.22 -0.85 6.68
C PRO A 27 4.78 -1.52 5.42
N PHE A 28 3.93 -1.68 4.40
CA PHE A 28 4.32 -2.20 3.09
C PHE A 28 5.20 -1.18 2.35
N LEU A 29 4.76 0.08 2.35
CA LEU A 29 5.52 1.24 1.92
C LEU A 29 5.75 2.15 3.13
N ASP A 30 6.90 2.83 3.16
CA ASP A 30 7.23 3.81 4.20
C ASP A 30 7.13 5.23 3.60
N ASP A 31 5.90 5.63 3.25
CA ASP A 31 5.59 6.98 2.76
C ASP A 31 4.20 7.45 3.23
N GLU A 32 3.77 8.65 2.81
CA GLU A 32 2.52 9.29 3.25
C GLU A 32 1.31 8.92 2.37
N SER A 33 1.47 8.04 1.40
CA SER A 33 0.39 7.67 0.49
C SER A 33 -0.61 6.72 1.17
N VAL A 34 -1.79 6.62 0.56
CA VAL A 34 -2.84 5.70 0.95
C VAL A 34 -2.76 4.49 0.04
N GLU A 35 -2.53 3.31 0.60
CA GLU A 35 -2.54 2.04 -0.13
C GLU A 35 -3.72 1.16 0.26
N CYS A 36 -4.29 0.46 -0.71
CA CYS A 36 -5.30 -0.56 -0.42
C CYS A 36 -5.33 -1.68 -1.46
N GLY A 37 -6.06 -2.75 -1.12
CA GLY A 37 -6.38 -3.83 -2.06
C GLY A 37 -5.16 -4.60 -2.56
N ALA A 38 -4.10 -4.71 -1.75
CA ALA A 38 -2.88 -5.39 -2.14
C ALA A 38 -3.12 -6.88 -2.42
N GLN A 39 -2.51 -7.39 -3.49
CA GLN A 39 -2.59 -8.79 -3.90
C GLN A 39 -1.23 -9.30 -4.39
N PHE A 40 -0.81 -10.45 -3.89
CA PHE A 40 0.34 -11.17 -4.41
C PHE A 40 0.03 -11.81 -5.76
N SER A 41 1.00 -11.72 -6.67
CA SER A 41 1.08 -12.58 -7.85
C SER A 41 1.15 -14.06 -7.45
N PRO A 42 0.66 -14.99 -8.30
CA PRO A 42 0.67 -16.41 -7.99
C PRO A 42 2.06 -17.02 -7.73
N ASP A 43 3.11 -16.41 -8.27
CA ASP A 43 4.50 -16.85 -8.09
C ASP A 43 5.21 -16.13 -6.92
N GLY A 44 4.51 -15.24 -6.21
CA GLY A 44 5.01 -14.52 -5.05
C GLY A 44 6.05 -13.44 -5.34
N ARG A 45 6.34 -13.14 -6.61
CA ARG A 45 7.41 -12.19 -6.99
C ARG A 45 6.96 -10.74 -7.06
N TRP A 46 5.65 -10.52 -7.17
CA TRP A 46 5.05 -9.21 -7.35
C TRP A 46 3.87 -8.98 -6.42
N VAL A 47 3.65 -7.72 -6.06
CA VAL A 47 2.43 -7.24 -5.40
C VAL A 47 1.79 -6.17 -6.28
N ALA A 48 0.50 -6.33 -6.56
CA ALA A 48 -0.33 -5.28 -7.15
C ALA A 48 -1.13 -4.58 -6.04
N TYR A 49 -1.22 -3.25 -6.07
CA TYR A 49 -1.92 -2.46 -5.05
C TYR A 49 -2.44 -1.15 -5.64
N VAL A 50 -3.45 -0.56 -5.00
CA VAL A 50 -3.94 0.79 -5.34
C VAL A 50 -3.24 1.80 -4.43
N SER A 51 -2.70 2.88 -4.99
CA SER A 51 -2.08 3.97 -4.22
C SER A 51 -2.43 5.34 -4.80
N ASN A 52 -2.43 6.38 -3.94
CA ASN A 52 -2.57 7.78 -4.34
C ASN A 52 -1.25 8.56 -4.40
N ALA A 53 -0.09 7.90 -4.47
CA ALA A 53 1.24 8.53 -4.39
C ALA A 53 1.48 9.69 -5.38
N THR A 54 0.76 9.77 -6.50
CA THR A 54 0.84 10.91 -7.45
C THR A 54 -0.28 11.95 -7.29
N GLY A 55 -1.04 11.90 -6.20
CA GLY A 55 -2.20 12.75 -5.93
C GLY A 55 -3.53 12.24 -6.54
N ARG A 56 -3.53 11.04 -7.13
CA ARG A 56 -4.72 10.34 -7.64
C ARG A 56 -4.55 8.83 -7.46
N PHE A 57 -5.65 8.10 -7.28
CA PHE A 57 -5.60 6.65 -7.15
C PHE A 57 -5.23 5.98 -8.48
N GLU A 58 -4.20 5.15 -8.43
CA GLU A 58 -3.68 4.37 -9.55
C GLU A 58 -3.33 2.96 -9.08
N VAL A 59 -3.24 2.02 -10.02
CA VAL A 59 -2.77 0.66 -9.74
C VAL A 59 -1.27 0.59 -9.97
N TYR A 60 -0.53 0.15 -8.97
CA TYR A 60 0.90 -0.08 -9.01
C TYR A 60 1.21 -1.58 -8.94
N VAL A 61 2.36 -1.96 -9.48
CA VAL A 61 2.93 -3.32 -9.36
C VAL A 61 4.41 -3.15 -8.98
N THR A 62 4.82 -3.79 -7.88
CA THR A 62 6.21 -3.76 -7.39
C THR A 62 6.70 -5.17 -7.08
N ASP A 63 8.02 -5.38 -7.07
CA ASP A 63 8.63 -6.65 -6.67
C ASP A 63 8.44 -6.95 -5.18
N TRP A 64 8.51 -8.24 -4.81
CA TRP A 64 8.44 -8.67 -3.41
C TRP A 64 9.53 -9.69 -3.05
N PRO A 65 10.24 -9.52 -1.91
CA PRO A 65 10.22 -8.34 -1.05
C PRO A 65 10.71 -7.11 -1.81
N GLU A 66 10.08 -5.96 -1.59
CA GLU A 66 10.41 -4.74 -2.33
C GLU A 66 11.88 -4.39 -2.12
N ASN A 67 12.63 -4.30 -3.22
CA ASN A 67 14.05 -4.02 -3.22
C ASN A 67 14.33 -2.61 -3.75
N ARG A 68 13.70 -1.60 -3.15
CA ARG A 68 14.05 -0.19 -3.39
C ARG A 68 15.36 0.14 -2.69
N ILE A 69 16.37 0.47 -3.49
CA ILE A 69 17.73 0.90 -3.09
C ILE A 69 17.73 2.34 -2.58
#